data_AF-A0A535J4V9-F1
#
_entry.id   AF-A0A535J4V9-F1
#
_cell.length_a   1.000
_cell.length_b   1.000
_cell.length_c   1.000
_cell.angle_alpha   90.00
_cell.angle_beta   90.00
_cell.angle_gamma   90.00
#
_symmetry.space_group_name_H-M   'P 1'
#
loop_
_entity.id
_entity.type
_entity.pdbx_description
1 polymer ?
#
loop_
_entity_poly.entity_id
_entity_poly.type
_entity_poly.pdbx_seq_one_letter_code
_entity_poly.pdbx_strand_id
1 'polypeptide(L)'
;MRADEFVSRRRPEWDRLEKLLTRAGTSRVGGLRATEVLSLAALYRRATADFARAQRDWPTEPVAGYLNGLVARGHAAVYRQGGNLGGRIAIFYKRTLPQTYREA
;
A
#
# COMPACT_ATOMS: atom_id res chain seq x y z
N MET A 1 11.35 16.37 -12.41
CA MET A 1 10.03 16.40 -11.74
C MET A 1 10.21 17.17 -10.45
N ARG A 2 9.29 18.10 -10.11
CA ARG A 2 9.29 18.78 -8.81
C ARG A 2 8.44 17.99 -7.80
N ALA A 3 8.63 18.22 -6.51
CA ALA A 3 7.87 17.54 -5.45
C ALA A 3 6.34 17.70 -5.65
N ASP A 4 5.88 18.91 -5.99
CA ASP A 4 4.46 19.20 -6.22
C ASP A 4 3.85 18.40 -7.39
N GLU A 5 4.60 18.27 -8.48
CA GLU A 5 4.20 17.50 -9.65
C GLU A 5 4.13 15.99 -9.33
N PHE A 6 5.09 15.50 -8.54
CA PHE A 6 5.09 14.12 -8.05
C PHE A 6 3.86 13.85 -7.17
N VAL A 7 3.60 14.74 -6.22
CA VAL A 7 2.42 14.68 -5.34
C VAL A 7 1.15 14.66 -6.18
N SER A 8 0.96 15.62 -7.08
CA SER A 8 -0.26 15.72 -7.90
C SER A 8 -0.53 14.46 -8.72
N ARG A 9 0.52 13.84 -9.27
CA ARG A 9 0.41 12.59 -10.06
C ARG A 9 0.07 11.37 -9.20
N ARG A 10 0.62 11.29 -7.98
CA ARG A 10 0.50 10.10 -7.11
C ARG A 10 -0.62 10.17 -6.09
N ARG A 11 -1.10 11.37 -5.78
CA ARG A 11 -2.15 11.61 -4.78
C ARG A 11 -3.38 10.71 -4.94
N PRO A 12 -3.91 10.46 -6.16
CA PRO A 12 -5.07 9.58 -6.30
C PRO A 12 -4.82 8.14 -5.82
N GLU A 13 -3.61 7.61 -6.00
CA GLU A 13 -3.23 6.27 -5.53
C GLU A 13 -3.11 6.25 -3.99
N TRP A 14 -2.55 7.30 -3.40
CA TRP A 14 -2.41 7.44 -1.95
C TRP A 14 -3.76 7.59 -1.25
N ASP A 15 -4.65 8.44 -1.79
CA ASP A 15 -6.01 8.61 -1.26
C ASP A 15 -6.80 7.29 -1.30
N ARG A 16 -6.61 6.48 -2.35
CA ARG A 16 -7.24 5.16 -2.46
C ARG A 16 -6.70 4.18 -1.42
N LEU A 17 -5.39 4.21 -1.16
CA LEU A 17 -4.77 3.42 -0.09
C LEU A 17 -5.33 3.82 1.27
N GLU A 18 -5.41 5.13 1.56
CA GLU A 18 -5.97 5.63 2.82
C GLU A 18 -7.41 5.16 3.06
N LYS A 19 -8.26 5.24 2.04
CA LYS A 19 -9.65 4.74 2.12
C LYS A 19 -9.70 3.25 2.46
N LEU A 20 -8.84 2.44 1.85
CA LEU A 20 -8.76 1.00 2.12
C LEU A 20 -8.23 0.72 3.53
N LEU A 21 -7.24 1.49 4.01
CA LEU A 21 -6.70 1.37 5.37
C LEU A 21 -7.73 1.75 6.43
N THR A 22 -8.49 2.82 6.22
CA THR A 22 -9.59 3.20 7.13
C THR A 22 -10.64 2.10 7.22
N ARG A 23 -11.03 1.51 6.08
CA ARG A 23 -11.97 0.38 6.07
C ARG A 23 -11.39 -0.87 6.74
N ALA A 24 -10.10 -1.13 6.60
CA ALA A 24 -9.43 -2.24 7.28
C ALA A 24 -9.36 -2.05 8.80
N GLY A 25 -9.14 -0.82 9.28
CA GLY A 25 -9.01 -0.52 10.71
C GLY A 25 -10.33 -0.43 11.48
N THR A 26 -11.44 -0.08 10.81
CA THR A 26 -12.75 0.15 11.44
C THR A 26 -13.61 -1.12 11.54
N SER A 27 -13.35 -2.17 10.74
CA SER A 27 -14.26 -3.32 10.66
C SER A 27 -14.17 -4.26 11.86
N ARG A 28 -15.04 -4.02 12.86
CA ARG A 28 -15.55 -5.04 13.80
C ARG A 28 -16.63 -5.93 13.14
N VAL A 29 -17.19 -5.50 12.01
CA VAL A 29 -18.25 -6.18 11.24
C VAL A 29 -17.97 -5.98 9.73
N GLY A 30 -17.47 -7.01 9.04
CA GLY A 30 -17.30 -7.00 7.57
C GLY A 30 -15.97 -6.44 7.06
N GLY A 31 -14.87 -7.16 7.27
CA GLY A 31 -13.54 -6.81 6.75
C GLY A 31 -13.45 -6.66 5.22
N LEU A 32 -12.26 -6.34 4.72
CA LEU A 32 -12.01 -6.14 3.28
C LEU A 32 -12.34 -7.39 2.45
N ARG A 33 -12.92 -7.19 1.26
CA ARG A 33 -13.07 -8.25 0.25
C ARG A 33 -11.70 -8.68 -0.26
N ALA A 34 -11.58 -9.92 -0.74
CA ALA A 34 -10.31 -10.45 -1.26
C ALA A 34 -9.67 -9.56 -2.35
N THR A 35 -10.48 -8.98 -3.25
CA THR A 35 -10.00 -8.04 -4.29
C THR A 35 -9.50 -6.71 -3.71
N GLU A 36 -10.13 -6.23 -2.64
CA GLU A 36 -9.71 -5.01 -1.93
C GLU A 36 -8.43 -5.23 -1.15
N VAL A 37 -8.22 -6.43 -0.59
CA VAL A 37 -6.97 -6.84 0.05
C VAL A 37 -5.80 -6.84 -0.94
N LEU A 38 -6.01 -7.42 -2.13
CA LEU A 38 -4.99 -7.41 -3.19
C LEU A 38 -4.68 -5.98 -3.65
N SER A 39 -5.71 -5.15 -3.80
CA SER A 39 -5.56 -3.74 -4.14
C SER A 39 -4.78 -2.98 -3.06
N LEU A 40 -5.09 -3.20 -1.78
CA LEU A 40 -4.38 -2.62 -0.66
C LEU A 40 -2.91 -3.01 -0.68
N ALA A 41 -2.59 -4.30 -0.84
CA ALA A 41 -1.21 -4.78 -0.89
C ALA A 41 -0.43 -4.17 -2.08
N ALA A 42 -1.07 -4.05 -3.24
CA ALA A 42 -0.46 -3.44 -4.41
C ALA A 42 -0.18 -1.94 -4.22
N LEU A 43 -1.17 -1.19 -3.72
CA LEU A 43 -1.04 0.25 -3.44
C LEU A 43 -0.02 0.50 -2.32
N TYR A 44 0.03 -0.34 -1.29
CA TYR A 44 1.01 -0.27 -0.21
C TYR A 44 2.45 -0.39 -0.73
N ARG A 45 2.73 -1.36 -1.60
CA ARG A 45 4.07 -1.50 -2.21
C ARG A 45 4.45 -0.28 -3.04
N ARG A 46 3.50 0.25 -3.82
CA ARG A 46 3.73 1.49 -4.60
C ARG A 46 4.02 2.69 -3.70
N ALA A 47 3.23 2.89 -2.65
CA ALA A 47 3.44 3.94 -1.66
C ALA A 47 4.80 3.82 -0.95
N THR A 48 5.28 2.59 -0.72
CA THR A 48 6.63 2.34 -0.15
C THR A 48 7.74 2.75 -1.11
N ALA A 49 7.58 2.46 -2.41
CA ALA A 49 8.53 2.91 -3.43
C ALA A 49 8.49 4.44 -3.61
N ASP A 50 7.30 5.03 -3.58
CA ASP A 50 7.10 6.47 -3.61
C ASP A 50 7.74 7.15 -2.38
N PHE A 51 7.64 6.54 -1.19
CA PHE A 51 8.30 7.01 0.02
C PHE A 51 9.82 7.00 -0.13
N ALA A 52 10.40 5.89 -0.60
CA ALA A 52 11.85 5.80 -0.81
C ALA A 52 12.34 6.85 -1.82
N ARG A 53 11.56 7.12 -2.88
CA ARG A 53 11.86 8.20 -3.84
C ARG A 53 11.75 9.58 -3.18
N ALA A 54 10.67 9.86 -2.46
CA ALA A 54 10.47 11.14 -1.78
C ALA A 54 11.56 11.41 -0.74
N GLN A 55 11.96 10.39 0.02
CA GLN A 55 13.02 10.49 1.02
C GLN A 55 14.39 10.78 0.38
N ARG A 56 14.65 10.25 -0.81
CA ARG A 56 15.91 10.46 -1.54
C ARG A 56 15.97 11.83 -2.22
N ASP A 57 14.90 12.21 -2.90
CA ASP A 57 14.89 13.38 -3.78
C ASP A 57 14.42 14.66 -3.03
N TRP A 58 13.57 14.50 -1.99
CA TRP A 58 12.95 15.60 -1.23
C TRP A 58 12.81 15.30 0.28
N PRO A 59 13.92 15.06 1.01
CA PRO A 59 13.88 14.65 2.41
C PRO A 59 13.26 15.68 3.37
N THR A 60 13.31 16.97 3.03
CA THR A 60 12.78 18.06 3.87
C THR A 60 11.35 18.47 3.50
N GLU A 61 10.79 17.90 2.42
CA GLU A 61 9.45 18.25 1.96
C GLU A 61 8.37 17.48 2.74
N PRO A 62 7.18 18.08 2.95
CA PRO A 62 6.08 17.45 3.69
C PRO A 62 5.64 16.08 3.12
N VAL A 63 5.85 15.87 1.82
CA VAL A 63 5.48 14.61 1.14
C VAL A 63 6.22 13.39 1.72
N ALA A 64 7.49 13.53 2.12
CA ALA A 64 8.24 12.43 2.71
C ALA A 64 7.64 12.01 4.06
N GLY A 65 7.29 12.98 4.91
CA GLY A 65 6.63 12.74 6.20
C GLY A 65 5.23 12.14 6.05
N TYR A 66 4.43 12.66 5.11
CA TYR A 66 3.11 12.11 4.79
C TYR A 66 3.19 10.64 4.35
N LEU A 67 4.11 10.33 3.43
CA LEU A 67 4.30 8.98 2.92
C LEU A 67 4.81 8.02 3.98
N ASN A 68 5.71 8.47 4.87
CA ASN A 68 6.15 7.67 6.01
C ASN A 68 4.96 7.24 6.90
N GLY A 69 4.08 8.18 7.25
CA GLY A 69 2.89 7.90 8.04
C GLY A 69 1.89 6.98 7.31
N LEU A 70 1.76 7.12 6.00
CA LEU A 70 0.92 6.26 5.18
C LEU A 70 1.45 4.82 5.13
N VAL A 71 2.76 4.65 4.91
CA VAL A 71 3.43 3.34 4.89
C VAL A 71 3.38 2.68 6.27
N ALA A 72 3.57 3.42 7.36
CA ALA A 72 3.47 2.90 8.72
C ALA A 72 2.07 2.32 9.03
N ARG A 73 1.01 3.05 8.65
CA ARG A 73 -0.38 2.55 8.75
C ARG A 73 -0.62 1.32 7.86
N GLY A 74 -0.07 1.35 6.64
CA GLY A 74 -0.11 0.22 5.71
C GLY A 74 0.54 -1.05 6.26
N HIS A 75 1.69 -0.91 6.89
CA HIS A 75 2.41 -2.02 7.51
C HIS A 75 1.57 -2.68 8.62
N ALA A 76 0.95 -1.88 9.48
CA ALA A 76 0.03 -2.41 10.50
C ALA A 76 -1.16 -3.15 9.86
N ALA A 77 -1.77 -2.64 8.80
CA ALA A 77 -2.90 -3.31 8.14
C ALA A 77 -2.51 -4.61 7.42
N VAL A 78 -1.30 -4.68 6.84
CA VAL A 78 -0.81 -5.86 6.11
C VAL A 78 -0.28 -6.93 7.06
N TYR A 79 0.39 -6.54 8.14
CA TYR A 79 1.13 -7.46 9.02
C TYR A 79 0.55 -7.65 10.42
N ARG A 80 -0.34 -6.79 10.92
CA ARG A 80 -0.97 -7.00 12.23
C ARG A 80 -1.97 -8.15 12.11
N GLN A 81 -1.50 -9.32 12.50
CA GLN A 81 -2.25 -10.54 12.80
C GLN A 81 -3.57 -10.22 13.51
N GLY A 82 -4.69 -10.31 12.79
CA GLY A 82 -6.04 -10.20 13.37
C GLY A 82 -7.13 -10.92 12.57
N GLY A 83 -6.78 -11.61 11.49
CA GLY A 83 -7.73 -12.41 10.72
C GLY A 83 -7.32 -12.55 9.25
N ASN A 84 -6.75 -13.71 8.90
CA ASN A 84 -6.66 -14.31 7.56
C ASN A 84 -6.11 -13.47 6.36
N LEU A 85 -5.74 -12.20 6.54
CA LEU A 85 -5.31 -11.29 5.47
C LEU A 85 -3.86 -11.53 5.03
N GLY A 86 -2.94 -11.60 5.99
CA GLY A 86 -1.51 -11.80 5.73
C GLY A 86 -1.22 -13.15 5.06
N GLY A 87 -1.91 -14.22 5.50
CA GLY A 87 -1.82 -15.54 4.87
C GLY A 87 -2.32 -15.54 3.43
N ARG A 88 -3.44 -14.86 3.14
CA ARG A 88 -4.02 -14.78 1.79
C ARG A 88 -3.15 -13.95 0.84
N ILE A 89 -2.54 -12.87 1.32
CA ILE A 89 -1.57 -12.08 0.54
C ILE A 89 -0.32 -12.91 0.25
N ALA A 90 0.23 -13.61 1.26
CA ALA A 90 1.40 -14.46 1.11
C ALA A 90 1.16 -15.62 0.12
N ILE A 91 -0.01 -16.27 0.19
CA ILE A 91 -0.40 -17.33 -0.76
C ILE A 91 -0.53 -16.74 -2.17
N PHE A 92 -1.20 -15.60 -2.35
CA PHE A 92 -1.32 -14.98 -3.68
C PHE A 92 0.05 -14.62 -4.28
N TYR A 93 0.93 -14.02 -3.49
CA TYR A 93 2.28 -13.65 -3.96
C TYR A 93 3.16 -14.87 -4.23
N LYS A 94 3.07 -15.95 -3.43
CA LYS A 94 3.83 -17.18 -3.65
C LYS A 94 3.26 -18.09 -4.73
N ARG A 95 1.97 -18.00 -5.05
CA ARG A 95 1.27 -18.96 -5.93
C ARG A 95 0.86 -18.35 -7.27
N THR A 96 0.52 -17.07 -7.33
CA THR A 96 0.05 -16.38 -8.55
C THR A 96 1.19 -15.72 -9.33
N LEU A 97 2.20 -15.14 -8.67
CA LEU A 97 3.34 -14.54 -9.37
C LEU A 97 4.25 -15.50 -10.14
N PRO A 98 4.57 -16.72 -9.67
CA PRO A 98 5.42 -17.62 -10.44
C PRO A 98 4.74 -18.15 -11.71
N GLN A 99 3.44 -17.91 -11.90
CA GLN A 99 2.72 -18.35 -13.10
C GLN A 99 2.73 -17.31 -14.23
N THR A 100 2.91 -16.02 -13.94
CA THR A 100 2.93 -14.97 -14.98
C THR A 100 4.33 -14.71 -15.55
N TYR A 101 5.39 -15.21 -14.90
CA TYR A 101 6.77 -15.03 -15.37
C TYR A 101 7.35 -16.24 -16.12
N ARG A 102 6.56 -17.31 -16.31
CA ARG A 102 6.99 -18.53 -17.01
C ARG A 102 6.39 -18.69 -18.42
N GLU A 103 5.60 -17.70 -18.87
CA GLU A 103 4.93 -17.66 -20.18
C GLU A 103 5.34 -16.40 -20.98
N ALA A 104 6.48 -15.77 -20.68
CA ALA A 104 7.03 -14.63 -21.42
C ALA A 104 8.45 -14.91 -21.88
#